data_AF-A0AAW0T2H5-F1
#
_entry.id   AF-A0AAW0T2H5-F1
#
_cell.length_a   1.000
_cell.length_b   1.000
_cell.length_c   1.000
_cell.angle_alpha   90.00
_cell.angle_beta   90.00
_cell.angle_gamma   90.00
#
_symmetry.space_group_name_H-M   'P 1'
#
loop_
_entity.id
_entity.type
_entity.pdbx_description
1 polymer ?
#
loop_
_entity_poly.entity_id
_entity_poly.type
_entity_poly.pdbx_seq_one_letter_code
_entity_poly.pdbx_strand_id
1 'polypeptide(L)'
;MGYNHHGLTFSINVICPRKVLAAKTPRHFLCRALLSAKTIGGAHDILRDEGTGSAHGFSVNMVFMHQDGDYLFENVEIGPAENCNESPLSIVTLSLGEHLLHTNKYLRLTNITEEDGKCMESSNLRHARASQFPAPKNCHDLLELLSDTEDSTFPFFREGSEKDPTKTVALGVFDLVKKTWTIWMRNPRTADPLLEIPLLFTWST
;
A
#
# COMPACT_ATOMS: atom_id res chain seq x y z
N MET A 1 -2.06 2.72 -6.46
CA MET A 1 -1.20 3.84 -6.05
C MET A 1 -1.72 5.09 -6.73
N GLY A 2 -1.59 6.25 -6.09
CA GLY A 2 -1.99 7.51 -6.69
C GLY A 2 -1.71 8.67 -5.76
N TYR A 3 -1.89 9.87 -6.29
CA TYR A 3 -1.88 11.10 -5.52
C TYR A 3 -2.98 12.04 -6.04
N ASN A 4 -3.32 13.06 -5.27
CA ASN A 4 -4.24 14.11 -5.72
C ASN A 4 -3.67 15.51 -5.46
N HIS A 5 -4.33 16.51 -6.05
CA HIS A 5 -3.92 17.91 -5.93
C HIS A 5 -4.23 18.54 -4.56
N HIS A 6 -4.85 17.79 -3.65
CA HIS A 6 -5.09 18.17 -2.25
C HIS A 6 -4.01 17.61 -1.29
N GLY A 7 -3.09 16.80 -1.81
CA GLY A 7 -1.89 16.37 -1.11
C GLY A 7 -1.92 14.99 -0.53
N LEU A 8 -2.98 14.24 -0.80
CA LEU A 8 -2.96 12.81 -0.56
C LEU A 8 -1.97 12.15 -1.52
N THR A 9 -1.08 11.34 -0.98
CA THR A 9 -0.32 10.33 -1.72
C THR A 9 -0.57 8.98 -1.08
N PHE A 10 -0.82 7.93 -1.86
CA PHE A 10 -1.11 6.60 -1.32
C PHE A 10 -0.68 5.42 -2.20
N SER A 11 -0.41 4.29 -1.54
CA SER A 11 -0.22 2.97 -2.14
C SER A 11 -1.21 1.96 -1.56
N ILE A 12 -1.40 0.84 -2.27
CA ILE A 12 -2.40 -0.17 -1.90
C ILE A 12 -1.75 -1.54 -1.92
N ASN A 13 -2.02 -2.30 -0.87
CA ASN A 13 -1.72 -3.71 -0.74
C ASN A 13 -3.04 -4.50 -0.71
N VAL A 14 -3.20 -5.45 -1.62
CA VAL A 14 -4.38 -6.35 -1.57
C VAL A 14 -4.20 -7.34 -0.43
N ILE A 15 -5.24 -7.56 0.37
CA ILE A 15 -5.26 -8.62 1.37
C ILE A 15 -6.30 -9.66 0.92
N CYS A 16 -6.04 -10.92 1.23
CA CYS A 16 -6.88 -12.05 0.81
C CYS A 16 -7.75 -12.54 1.99
N PRO A 17 -8.85 -11.85 2.36
CA PRO A 17 -9.77 -12.38 3.35
C PRO A 17 -10.46 -13.64 2.80
N ARG A 18 -10.81 -14.57 3.68
CA ARG A 18 -11.52 -15.80 3.32
C ARG A 18 -12.88 -15.52 2.66
N LYS A 19 -13.51 -14.40 3.02
CA LYS A 19 -14.78 -13.97 2.47
C LYS A 19 -14.63 -12.63 1.75
N VAL A 20 -14.98 -12.63 0.47
CA VAL A 20 -15.26 -11.43 -0.30
C VAL A 20 -16.79 -11.31 -0.39
N LEU A 21 -17.30 -10.12 -0.08
CA LEU A 21 -18.75 -9.93 0.09
C LEU A 21 -19.38 -9.37 -1.19
N ALA A 22 -20.50 -9.97 -1.59
CA ALA A 22 -21.37 -9.39 -2.62
C ALA A 22 -22.16 -8.20 -2.05
N ALA A 23 -22.63 -7.31 -2.94
CA ALA A 23 -23.42 -6.12 -2.58
C ALA A 23 -22.73 -5.17 -1.57
N LYS A 24 -21.40 -5.16 -1.58
CA LYS A 24 -20.53 -4.25 -0.82
C LYS A 24 -19.65 -3.45 -1.79
N THR A 25 -19.01 -2.38 -1.33
CA THR A 25 -18.23 -1.50 -2.21
C THR A 25 -16.91 -2.18 -2.61
N PRO A 26 -16.65 -2.40 -3.90
CA PRO A 26 -15.37 -2.96 -4.33
C PRO A 26 -14.22 -1.99 -4.06
N ARG A 27 -13.04 -2.51 -3.66
CA ARG A 27 -11.87 -1.68 -3.32
C ARG A 27 -11.50 -0.66 -4.39
N HIS A 28 -11.73 -0.97 -5.66
CA HIS A 28 -11.37 -0.09 -6.77
C HIS A 28 -12.19 1.21 -6.74
N PHE A 29 -13.45 1.15 -6.31
CA PHE A 29 -14.28 2.34 -6.11
C PHE A 29 -13.81 3.15 -4.91
N LEU A 30 -13.45 2.49 -3.79
CA LEU A 30 -12.87 3.17 -2.62
C LEU A 30 -11.53 3.85 -2.97
N CYS A 31 -10.64 3.16 -3.69
CA CYS A 31 -9.38 3.71 -4.18
C CYS A 31 -9.60 4.89 -5.13
N ARG A 32 -10.65 4.87 -5.95
CA ARG A 32 -11.00 6.01 -6.80
C ARG A 32 -11.56 7.16 -5.97
N ALA A 33 -12.42 6.87 -4.99
CA ALA A 33 -12.97 7.88 -4.09
C ALA A 33 -11.86 8.54 -3.25
N LEU A 34 -10.84 7.80 -2.81
CA LEU A 34 -9.67 8.34 -2.12
C LEU A 34 -9.00 9.49 -2.88
N LEU A 35 -8.97 9.46 -4.21
CA LEU A 35 -8.41 10.57 -5.01
C LEU A 35 -9.19 11.88 -4.85
N SER A 36 -10.38 11.87 -4.25
CA SER A 36 -11.16 13.06 -3.91
C SER A 36 -10.94 13.57 -2.47
N ALA A 37 -10.22 12.82 -1.63
CA ALA A 37 -9.99 13.18 -0.23
C ALA A 37 -9.21 14.49 -0.13
N LYS A 38 -9.69 15.40 0.75
CA LYS A 38 -9.07 16.71 0.99
C LYS A 38 -8.28 16.78 2.29
N THR A 39 -8.53 15.83 3.19
CA THR A 39 -7.94 15.73 4.51
C THR A 39 -7.78 14.26 4.88
N ILE A 40 -6.95 13.98 5.89
CA ILE A 40 -6.78 12.61 6.41
C ILE A 40 -8.10 12.04 6.94
N GLY A 41 -8.89 12.85 7.65
CA GLY A 41 -10.22 12.45 8.13
C GLY A 41 -11.18 12.10 7.00
N GLY A 42 -11.21 12.89 5.92
CA GLY A 42 -12.01 12.57 4.75
C GLY A 42 -11.55 11.28 4.06
N ALA A 43 -10.26 10.96 4.07
CA ALA A 43 -9.75 9.68 3.60
C ALA A 43 -10.21 8.52 4.50
N HIS A 44 -10.22 8.69 5.83
CA HIS A 44 -10.77 7.70 6.76
C HIS A 44 -12.25 7.45 6.51
N ASP A 45 -13.04 8.50 6.29
CA ASP A 45 -14.48 8.38 6.04
C ASP A 45 -14.75 7.63 4.72
N ILE A 46 -13.97 7.91 3.68
CA ILE A 46 -14.02 7.16 2.42
C ILE A 46 -13.68 5.67 2.64
N LEU A 47 -12.65 5.36 3.44
CA LEU A 47 -12.24 3.97 3.69
C LEU A 47 -13.23 3.21 4.60
N ARG A 48 -13.84 3.92 5.55
CA ARG A 48 -14.91 3.40 6.40
C ARG A 48 -16.14 3.08 5.57
N ASP A 49 -16.44 3.88 4.55
CA ASP A 49 -17.53 3.66 3.60
C ASP A 49 -18.87 3.42 4.32
N GLU A 50 -19.18 4.30 5.28
CA GLU A 50 -20.37 4.18 6.11
C GLU A 50 -21.65 4.10 5.26
N GLY A 51 -22.52 3.15 5.59
CA GLY A 51 -23.74 2.81 4.86
C GLY A 51 -23.59 1.59 3.96
N THR A 52 -22.39 1.27 3.48
CA THR A 52 -22.14 0.07 2.65
C THR A 52 -21.02 -0.79 3.22
N GLY A 53 -19.81 -0.24 3.33
CA GLY A 53 -18.59 -0.94 3.71
C GLY A 53 -17.94 -1.72 2.55
N SER A 54 -16.65 -2.02 2.71
CA SER A 54 -15.83 -2.70 1.71
C SER A 54 -16.27 -4.14 1.48
N ALA A 55 -16.18 -4.57 0.22
CA ALA A 55 -16.33 -5.96 -0.19
C ALA A 55 -15.07 -6.81 0.06
N HIS A 56 -13.91 -6.18 0.10
CA HIS A 56 -12.60 -6.83 0.09
C HIS A 56 -11.72 -6.41 1.27
N GLY A 57 -10.67 -7.19 1.49
CA GLY A 57 -9.54 -6.79 2.33
C GLY A 57 -8.46 -6.06 1.54
N PHE A 58 -7.93 -4.99 2.11
CA PHE A 58 -6.76 -4.29 1.59
C PHE A 58 -6.12 -3.42 2.67
N SER A 59 -4.88 -2.99 2.42
CA SER A 59 -4.18 -2.01 3.24
C SER A 59 -3.81 -0.81 2.37
N VAL A 60 -3.89 0.38 2.97
CA VAL A 60 -3.57 1.66 2.34
C VAL A 60 -2.41 2.26 3.12
N ASN A 61 -1.28 2.49 2.45
CA ASN A 61 -0.26 3.40 2.99
C ASN A 61 -0.58 4.78 2.43
N MET A 62 -0.68 5.80 3.28
CA MET A 62 -0.99 7.15 2.84
C MET A 62 -0.31 8.23 3.67
N VAL A 63 -0.23 9.41 3.10
CA VAL A 63 0.27 10.64 3.72
C VAL A 63 -0.47 11.82 3.10
N PHE A 64 -0.78 12.82 3.92
CA PHE A 64 -1.20 14.13 3.44
C PHE A 64 -0.02 15.10 3.53
N MET A 65 0.42 15.61 2.38
CA MET A 65 1.49 16.60 2.32
C MET A 65 1.02 18.01 2.68
N HIS A 66 -0.29 18.24 2.63
CA HIS A 66 -0.90 19.49 3.09
C HIS A 66 -1.28 19.36 4.56
N GLN A 67 -0.31 19.57 5.45
CA GLN A 67 -0.53 19.58 6.89
C GLN A 67 0.50 20.45 7.60
N ASP A 68 0.16 20.89 8.81
CA ASP A 68 1.09 21.59 9.69
C ASP A 68 2.05 20.61 10.35
N GLY A 69 3.32 21.00 10.47
CA GLY A 69 4.36 20.20 11.13
C GLY A 69 4.94 19.08 10.26
N ASP A 70 5.49 18.06 10.92
CA ASP A 70 6.15 16.94 10.25
C ASP A 70 5.15 16.05 9.50
N TYR A 71 5.60 15.39 8.43
CA TYR A 71 4.79 14.40 7.72
C TYR A 71 4.45 13.21 8.61
N LEU A 72 3.16 12.89 8.68
CA LEU A 72 2.62 11.72 9.36
C LEU A 72 2.16 10.73 8.31
N PHE A 73 2.76 9.55 8.32
CA PHE A 73 2.33 8.46 7.45
C PHE A 73 1.30 7.63 8.18
N GLU A 74 0.34 7.10 7.46
CA GLU A 74 -0.60 6.14 8.00
C GLU A 74 -0.64 4.87 7.18
N ASN A 75 -0.68 3.74 7.87
CA ASN A 75 -1.10 2.48 7.30
C ASN A 75 -2.48 2.13 7.85
N VAL A 76 -3.46 2.00 6.96
CA VAL A 76 -4.83 1.62 7.30
C VAL A 76 -5.09 0.24 6.74
N GLU A 77 -5.39 -0.74 7.60
CA GLU A 77 -5.96 -2.01 7.18
C GLU A 77 -7.49 -1.89 7.14
N ILE A 78 -8.08 -2.42 6.07
CA ILE A 78 -9.51 -2.38 5.79
C ILE A 78 -10.00 -3.80 5.62
N GLY A 79 -11.06 -4.14 6.34
CA GLY A 79 -11.73 -5.43 6.24
C GLY A 79 -13.02 -5.41 5.43
N PRO A 80 -13.48 -6.58 4.95
CA PRO A 80 -14.84 -6.71 4.44
C PRO A 80 -15.88 -6.44 5.54
N ALA A 81 -16.94 -5.71 5.20
CA ALA A 81 -18.02 -5.34 6.12
C ALA A 81 -19.02 -6.49 6.35
N GLU A 82 -18.57 -7.57 6.99
CA GLU A 82 -19.42 -8.74 7.27
C GLU A 82 -20.38 -8.44 8.43
N ASN A 83 -21.69 -8.50 8.16
CA ASN A 83 -22.76 -8.22 9.13
C ASN A 83 -22.75 -6.79 9.72
N CYS A 84 -22.08 -5.84 9.05
CA CYS A 84 -22.10 -4.42 9.39
C CYS A 84 -22.30 -3.55 8.14
N ASN A 85 -22.55 -2.26 8.34
CA ASN A 85 -22.77 -1.25 7.30
C ASN A 85 -21.54 -0.35 7.07
N GLU A 86 -20.40 -0.66 7.67
CA GLU A 86 -19.14 0.06 7.50
C GLU A 86 -17.96 -0.91 7.51
N SER A 87 -16.86 -0.54 6.86
CA SER A 87 -15.64 -1.31 6.86
C SER A 87 -14.97 -1.25 8.24
N PRO A 88 -14.57 -2.39 8.84
CA PRO A 88 -13.67 -2.36 9.98
C PRO A 88 -12.31 -1.80 9.55
N LEU A 89 -11.76 -0.89 10.35
CA LEU A 89 -10.47 -0.22 10.09
C LEU A 89 -9.48 -0.47 11.23
N SER A 90 -8.20 -0.62 10.88
CA SER A 90 -7.09 -0.52 11.84
C SER A 90 -6.02 0.44 11.31
N ILE A 91 -5.89 1.57 12.00
CA ILE A 91 -5.01 2.68 11.61
C ILE A 91 -3.76 2.65 12.50
N VAL A 92 -2.59 2.72 11.87
CA VAL A 92 -1.32 3.01 12.54
C VAL A 92 -0.74 4.26 11.92
N THR A 93 -0.36 5.21 12.77
CA THR A 93 0.34 6.43 12.38
C THR A 93 1.83 6.26 12.65
N LEU A 94 2.65 6.72 11.72
CA LEU A 94 4.11 6.70 11.77
C LEU A 94 4.64 8.12 11.73
N SER A 95 5.51 8.41 12.69
CA SER A 95 6.26 9.64 12.82
C SER A 95 7.55 9.60 12.00
N LEU A 96 8.22 10.74 11.89
CA LEU A 96 9.52 10.83 11.22
C LEU A 96 10.53 9.85 11.84
N GLY A 97 11.21 9.10 10.98
CA GLY A 97 12.21 8.09 11.38
C GLY A 97 11.62 6.70 11.62
N GLU A 98 10.30 6.56 11.70
CA GLU A 98 9.64 5.27 11.72
C GLU A 98 9.43 4.72 10.30
N HIS A 99 9.27 3.40 10.19
CA HIS A 99 9.02 2.73 8.92
C HIS A 99 8.04 1.57 9.15
N LEU A 100 7.32 1.22 8.08
CA LEU A 100 6.42 0.07 8.08
C LEU A 100 6.51 -0.64 6.73
N LEU A 101 6.50 -1.96 6.79
CA LEU A 101 6.33 -2.81 5.63
C LEU A 101 4.97 -3.48 5.71
N HIS A 102 4.24 -3.46 4.60
CA HIS A 102 3.01 -4.22 4.44
C HIS A 102 3.09 -5.05 3.17
N THR A 103 2.67 -6.32 3.25
CA THR A 103 2.50 -7.16 2.06
C THR A 103 1.06 -7.57 1.85
N ASN A 104 0.69 -8.85 1.81
CA ASN A 104 -0.66 -9.26 1.38
C ASN A 104 -1.42 -9.99 2.49
N LYS A 105 -1.23 -9.56 3.74
CA LYS A 105 -1.91 -10.12 4.91
C LYS A 105 -2.33 -9.05 5.93
N TYR A 106 -3.29 -9.35 6.79
CA TYR A 106 -3.56 -8.55 7.98
C TYR A 106 -2.43 -8.69 9.00
N LEU A 107 -1.99 -7.57 9.53
CA LEU A 107 -1.06 -7.48 10.66
C LEU A 107 -1.81 -7.11 11.94
N ARG A 108 -2.99 -6.46 11.84
CA ARG A 108 -3.70 -5.89 12.99
C ARG A 108 -5.19 -6.26 13.03
N LEU A 109 -5.89 -6.34 11.89
CA LEU A 109 -7.27 -6.84 11.85
C LEU A 109 -7.34 -8.37 11.95
N THR A 110 -6.81 -8.93 13.04
CA THR A 110 -6.62 -10.38 13.25
C THR A 110 -7.91 -11.15 13.54
N ASN A 111 -9.03 -10.46 13.78
CA ASN A 111 -10.35 -11.07 13.91
C ASN A 111 -10.97 -11.46 12.57
N ILE A 112 -10.42 -10.99 11.45
CA ILE A 112 -10.88 -11.33 10.10
C ILE A 112 -10.09 -12.53 9.59
N THR A 113 -10.81 -13.58 9.21
CA THR A 113 -10.16 -14.79 8.70
C THR A 113 -9.65 -14.58 7.28
N GLU A 114 -8.41 -14.98 7.04
CA GLU A 114 -7.75 -14.93 5.73
C GLU A 114 -7.91 -16.25 4.95
N GLU A 115 -7.76 -16.18 3.64
CA GLU A 115 -7.68 -17.36 2.77
C GLU A 115 -6.36 -18.09 3.02
N ASP A 116 -6.40 -19.42 3.06
CA ASP A 116 -5.19 -20.23 3.09
C ASP A 116 -4.57 -20.32 1.68
N GLY A 117 -3.24 -20.52 1.58
CA GLY A 117 -2.57 -20.80 0.31
C GLY A 117 -1.53 -19.76 -0.12
N LYS A 118 -1.27 -19.67 -1.43
CA LYS A 118 -0.11 -18.96 -1.99
C LYS A 118 -0.07 -17.47 -1.65
N CYS A 119 -1.22 -16.80 -1.52
CA CYS A 119 -1.27 -15.38 -1.13
C CYS A 119 -0.64 -15.18 0.26
N MET A 120 -1.05 -16.01 1.23
CA MET A 120 -0.54 -15.97 2.60
C MET A 120 0.90 -16.46 2.71
N GLU A 121 1.24 -17.57 2.05
CA GLU A 121 2.61 -18.10 2.02
C GLU A 121 3.60 -17.05 1.48
N SER A 122 3.28 -16.46 0.33
CA SER A 122 4.08 -15.41 -0.30
C SER A 122 4.19 -14.14 0.55
N SER A 123 3.10 -13.78 1.25
CA SER A 123 3.07 -12.65 2.19
C SER A 123 3.98 -12.90 3.39
N ASN A 124 3.93 -14.10 3.97
CA ASN A 124 4.77 -14.49 5.10
C ASN A 124 6.25 -14.52 4.73
N LEU A 125 6.61 -15.12 3.60
CA LEU A 125 7.99 -15.23 3.16
C LEU A 125 8.61 -13.86 2.86
N ARG A 126 7.86 -12.93 2.22
CA ARG A 126 8.37 -11.57 2.00
C ARG A 126 8.52 -10.75 3.29
N HIS A 127 7.64 -10.93 4.27
CA HIS A 127 7.86 -10.31 5.59
C HIS A 127 9.11 -10.89 6.27
N ALA A 128 9.29 -12.22 6.24
CA ALA A 128 10.48 -12.86 6.79
C ALA A 128 11.75 -12.42 6.06
N ARG A 129 11.71 -12.30 4.73
CA ARG A 129 12.82 -11.80 3.92
C ARG A 129 13.15 -10.35 4.28
N ALA A 130 12.16 -9.48 4.41
CA ALA A 130 12.38 -8.10 4.80
C ALA A 130 12.99 -7.95 6.21
N SER A 131 12.66 -8.83 7.16
CA SER A 131 13.29 -8.79 8.49
C SER A 131 14.80 -9.11 8.49
N GLN A 132 15.34 -9.58 7.36
CA GLN A 132 16.78 -9.79 7.17
C GLN A 132 17.49 -8.52 6.67
N PHE A 133 16.74 -7.51 6.23
CA PHE A 133 17.28 -6.21 5.83
C PHE A 133 17.30 -5.26 7.02
N PRO A 134 18.27 -4.32 7.07
CA PRO A 134 18.18 -3.21 7.99
C PRO A 134 16.93 -2.37 7.69
N ALA A 135 16.44 -1.66 8.71
CA ALA A 135 15.40 -0.66 8.52
C ALA A 135 15.84 0.36 7.45
N PRO A 136 15.02 0.60 6.41
CA PRO A 136 15.39 1.51 5.34
C PRO A 136 15.46 2.94 5.86
N LYS A 137 16.54 3.65 5.53
CA LYS A 137 16.77 5.04 5.96
C LYS A 137 16.67 6.04 4.82
N ASN A 138 16.68 5.56 3.59
CA ASN A 138 16.69 6.38 2.40
C ASN A 138 16.12 5.62 1.19
N CYS A 139 16.01 6.31 0.05
CA CYS A 139 15.47 5.74 -1.19
C CYS A 139 16.31 4.56 -1.73
N HIS A 140 17.64 4.60 -1.58
CA HIS A 140 18.50 3.49 -2.00
C HIS A 140 18.19 2.20 -1.23
N ASP A 141 18.10 2.28 0.11
CA ASP A 141 17.77 1.12 0.94
C ASP A 141 16.38 0.54 0.59
N LEU A 142 15.40 1.41 0.32
CA LEU A 142 14.06 1.00 -0.12
C LEU A 142 14.12 0.26 -1.47
N LEU A 143 14.86 0.81 -2.44
CA LEU A 143 15.04 0.18 -3.74
C LEU A 143 15.80 -1.13 -3.63
N GLU A 144 16.78 -1.25 -2.74
CA GLU A 144 17.51 -2.49 -2.52
C GLU A 144 16.58 -3.63 -2.08
N LEU A 145 15.68 -3.36 -1.12
CA LEU A 145 14.67 -4.30 -0.64
C LEU A 145 13.64 -4.63 -1.73
N LEU A 146 13.04 -3.62 -2.36
CA LEU A 146 11.96 -3.83 -3.33
C LEU A 146 12.44 -4.46 -4.65
N SER A 147 13.73 -4.36 -4.92
CA SER A 147 14.39 -4.99 -6.06
C SER A 147 14.92 -6.40 -5.76
N ASP A 148 14.72 -6.90 -4.53
CA ASP A 148 15.26 -8.19 -4.08
C ASP A 148 14.63 -9.38 -4.81
N THR A 149 15.50 -10.27 -5.28
CA THR A 149 15.15 -11.48 -6.04
C THR A 149 15.73 -12.76 -5.42
N GLU A 150 16.24 -12.69 -4.18
CA GLU A 150 16.97 -13.81 -3.57
C GLU A 150 16.05 -14.97 -3.16
N ASP A 151 14.80 -14.69 -2.80
CA ASP A 151 13.82 -15.76 -2.59
C ASP A 151 13.46 -16.39 -3.94
N SER A 152 13.85 -17.65 -4.12
CA SER A 152 13.63 -18.40 -5.37
C SER A 152 12.17 -18.71 -5.70
N THR A 153 11.25 -18.50 -4.75
CA THR A 153 9.82 -18.83 -4.92
C THR A 153 8.96 -17.57 -4.92
N PHE A 154 9.14 -16.67 -3.95
CA PHE A 154 8.35 -15.45 -3.80
C PHE A 154 9.22 -14.21 -3.56
N PRO A 155 10.02 -13.80 -4.55
CA PRO A 155 10.86 -12.61 -4.42
C PRO A 155 10.02 -11.33 -4.27
N PHE A 156 10.66 -10.24 -3.83
CA PHE A 156 10.04 -8.92 -3.81
C PHE A 156 9.79 -8.41 -5.22
N PHE A 157 10.83 -8.40 -6.06
CA PHE A 157 10.68 -8.11 -7.47
C PHE A 157 10.42 -9.40 -8.24
N ARG A 158 9.21 -9.54 -8.78
CA ARG A 158 8.78 -10.79 -9.40
C ARG A 158 8.87 -10.72 -10.91
N GLU A 159 9.59 -11.65 -11.50
CA GLU A 159 9.71 -11.80 -12.96
C GLU A 159 8.84 -12.94 -13.51
N GLY A 160 8.14 -13.66 -12.63
CA GLY A 160 7.37 -14.85 -12.93
C GLY A 160 8.25 -16.09 -13.09
N SER A 161 7.79 -17.20 -12.53
CA SER A 161 8.41 -18.53 -12.59
C SER A 161 7.32 -19.61 -12.65
N GLU A 162 7.71 -20.87 -12.85
CA GLU A 162 6.78 -21.99 -12.76
C GLU A 162 6.13 -22.11 -11.36
N LYS A 163 6.86 -21.73 -10.31
CA LYS A 163 6.38 -21.81 -8.91
C LYS A 163 5.49 -20.63 -8.53
N ASP A 164 5.86 -19.43 -8.98
CA ASP A 164 5.07 -18.19 -8.84
C ASP A 164 4.90 -17.50 -10.21
N PRO A 165 3.76 -17.68 -10.89
CA PRO A 165 3.53 -17.04 -12.19
C PRO A 165 3.29 -15.53 -12.09
N THR A 166 3.24 -14.96 -10.88
CA THR A 166 3.01 -13.53 -10.65
C THR A 166 4.21 -12.70 -11.10
N LYS A 167 3.94 -11.52 -11.68
CA LYS A 167 4.98 -10.56 -12.07
C LYS A 167 4.74 -9.19 -11.44
N THR A 168 5.83 -8.52 -11.06
CA THR A 168 5.83 -7.11 -10.73
C THR A 168 5.68 -6.33 -12.03
N VAL A 169 4.49 -5.79 -12.27
CA VAL A 169 4.20 -5.03 -13.50
C VAL A 169 4.91 -3.68 -13.48
N ALA A 170 4.93 -3.02 -12.32
CA ALA A 170 5.63 -1.76 -12.12
C ALA A 170 6.05 -1.62 -10.65
N LEU A 171 7.16 -0.92 -10.42
CA LEU A 171 7.60 -0.43 -9.13
C LEU A 171 7.51 1.10 -9.14
N GLY A 172 6.94 1.69 -8.11
CA GLY A 172 6.82 3.13 -7.98
C GLY A 172 7.33 3.63 -6.63
N VAL A 173 8.06 4.74 -6.62
CA VAL A 173 8.53 5.42 -5.40
C VAL A 173 8.03 6.84 -5.40
N PHE A 174 7.36 7.24 -4.32
CA PHE A 174 7.02 8.64 -4.06
C PHE A 174 8.13 9.26 -3.22
N ASP A 175 8.86 10.23 -3.78
CA ASP A 175 9.80 11.06 -3.05
C ASP A 175 9.08 12.35 -2.63
N LEU A 176 8.68 12.43 -1.36
CA LEU A 176 7.90 13.56 -0.84
C LEU A 176 8.76 14.82 -0.63
N VAL A 177 10.08 14.68 -0.56
CA VAL A 177 11.01 15.82 -0.43
C VAL A 177 11.19 16.46 -1.80
N LYS A 178 11.49 15.63 -2.82
CA LYS A 178 11.62 16.09 -4.21
C LYS A 178 10.27 16.36 -4.88
N LYS A 179 9.17 15.89 -4.29
CA LYS A 179 7.81 15.93 -4.84
C LYS A 179 7.75 15.24 -6.20
N THR A 180 8.26 14.01 -6.27
CA THR A 180 8.23 13.21 -7.50
C THR A 180 7.66 11.81 -7.27
N TRP A 181 7.13 11.23 -8.34
CA TRP A 181 6.75 9.82 -8.42
C TRP A 181 7.53 9.17 -9.55
N THR A 182 8.54 8.39 -9.18
CA THR A 182 9.41 7.68 -10.12
C THR A 182 8.89 6.26 -10.33
N ILE A 183 8.82 5.80 -11.58
CA ILE A 183 8.23 4.50 -11.96
C ILE A 183 9.22 3.69 -12.79
N TRP A 184 9.35 2.41 -12.46
CA TRP A 184 10.10 1.40 -13.21
C TRP A 184 9.15 0.29 -13.71
N MET A 185 9.38 -0.20 -14.92
CA MET A 185 8.71 -1.40 -15.47
C MET A 185 9.59 -2.65 -15.42
N ARG A 186 10.83 -2.50 -14.97
CA ARG A 186 11.84 -3.55 -14.84
C ARG A 186 12.53 -3.39 -13.49
N ASN A 187 13.25 -4.42 -13.05
CA ASN A 187 13.94 -4.39 -11.77
C ASN A 187 14.95 -3.20 -11.70
N PRO A 188 14.80 -2.27 -10.72
CA PRO A 188 15.69 -1.12 -10.55
C PRO A 188 17.18 -1.44 -10.37
N ARG A 189 17.54 -2.67 -9.95
CA ARG A 189 18.96 -3.11 -9.93
C ARG A 189 19.59 -3.18 -11.32
N THR A 190 18.78 -3.32 -12.37
CA THR A 190 19.24 -3.62 -13.73
C THR A 190 18.71 -2.65 -14.79
N ALA A 191 17.88 -1.69 -14.40
CA ALA A 191 17.21 -0.80 -15.33
C ALA A 191 16.99 0.58 -14.72
N ASP A 192 17.14 1.59 -15.57
CA ASP A 192 16.76 2.97 -15.27
C ASP A 192 15.24 3.12 -15.12
N PRO A 193 14.77 4.17 -14.42
CA PRO A 193 13.35 4.47 -14.34
C PRO A 193 12.75 4.69 -15.73
N LEU A 194 11.52 4.22 -15.91
CA LEU A 194 10.74 4.48 -17.13
C LEU A 194 10.41 5.96 -17.23
N LEU A 195 9.93 6.55 -16.13
CA LEU A 195 9.53 7.95 -16.06
C LEU A 195 9.52 8.46 -14.62
N GLU A 196 9.52 9.78 -14.50
CA GLU A 196 9.35 10.50 -13.25
C GLU A 196 8.27 11.57 -13.43
N ILE A 197 7.25 11.54 -12.56
CA ILE A 197 6.12 12.47 -12.60
C ILE A 197 6.25 13.47 -11.45
N PRO A 198 6.18 14.80 -11.69
CA PRO A 198 6.12 15.76 -10.60
C PRO A 198 4.78 15.64 -9.85
N LEU A 199 4.83 15.68 -8.51
CA LEU A 199 3.66 15.78 -7.65
C LEU A 199 3.20 17.23 -7.63
N LEU A 200 2.09 17.50 -8.32
CA LEU A 200 1.52 18.84 -8.49
C LEU A 200 0.37 19.07 -7.51
N PHE A 201 0.44 20.19 -6.80
CA PHE A 201 -0.42 20.55 -5.68
C PHE A 201 -0.99 21.95 -5.88
N THR A 202 -2.25 22.19 -5.46
CA THR A 202 -2.95 23.46 -5.72
C THR A 202 -3.03 24.39 -4.51
N TRP A 203 -2.35 24.08 -3.41
CA TRP A 203 -2.25 24.98 -2.25
C TRP A 203 -0.90 25.69 -2.24
N SER A 204 -0.90 26.92 -1.72
CA SER A 204 0.32 27.71 -1.50
C SER A 204 1.11 27.15 -0.33
N THR A 205 2.43 26.97 -0.53
CA THR A 205 3.41 26.65 0.53
C THR A 205 3.63 27.83 1.45
#